data_AF-A0A9P6NH33-F1
#
_entry.id   AF-A0A9P6NH33-F1
#
_cell.length_a   1.000
_cell.length_b   1.000
_cell.length_c   1.000
_cell.angle_alpha   90.00
_cell.angle_beta   90.00
_cell.angle_gamma   90.00
#
_symmetry.space_group_name_H-M   'P 1'
#
loop_
_entity.id
_entity.type
_entity.pdbx_description
1 polymer ?
#
loop_
_entity_poly.entity_id
_entity_poly.type
_entity_poly.pdbx_seq_one_letter_code
_entity_poly.pdbx_strand_id
1 'polypeptide(L)'
;MNLQIFLFFLNGAIFTFTSLILVIQAYLYPSRAKSLLFDPATTIFVPTFALNFATLILGLVNYAVPANVLGWVGLEVLFYCYVFLALVICIPLLVAWYNKPHDLKTFTPAWAFLLFPLMLVGVVASRILAVMPLDSPQAVSVLFLGYMFQGLGTCMTFFYIPIYLSRIMQTGFMEGHQANGAFVMAGPPGFTAVALISLGRVVPEVFKQNDLHEMMTQQVGVVFFGTGVLMGIFLLGLCLVLFLMALIPYYSKIHKRLSEVLGMWATTFPIVGMTTTLRLLGDIFQSQILLFGQLIMTIFVCCAYVTALTCTVLALCKGKILFSSSEAVLRDSDSHRGCKCYQAPV
;
A
#
# COMPACT_ATOMS: atom_id res chain seq x y z
N MET A 1 4.05 21.26 -18.46
CA MET A 1 3.40 20.51 -17.36
C MET A 1 4.47 19.85 -16.53
N ASN A 2 4.51 20.09 -15.21
CA ASN A 2 5.49 19.46 -14.33
C ASN A 2 5.36 17.92 -14.40
N LEU A 3 6.48 17.20 -14.46
CA LEU A 3 6.48 15.73 -14.57
C LEU A 3 5.60 15.06 -13.49
N GLN A 4 5.66 15.58 -12.26
CA GLN A 4 4.87 15.08 -11.14
C GLN A 4 3.36 15.18 -11.38
N ILE A 5 2.89 16.30 -11.95
CA ILE A 5 1.48 16.53 -12.27
C ILE A 5 1.04 15.60 -13.39
N PHE A 6 1.87 15.42 -14.43
CA PHE A 6 1.61 14.45 -15.49
C PHE A 6 1.44 13.04 -14.94
N LEU A 7 2.36 12.58 -14.08
CA LEU A 7 2.30 11.25 -13.48
C LEU A 7 1.08 11.08 -12.57
N PHE A 8 0.65 12.13 -11.87
CA PHE A 8 -0.56 12.10 -11.06
C PHE A 8 -1.83 11.91 -11.93
N PHE A 9 -1.98 12.68 -13.02
CA PHE A 9 -3.11 12.50 -13.93
C PHE A 9 -3.06 11.15 -14.64
N LEU A 10 -1.87 10.67 -15.01
CA LEU A 10 -1.69 9.33 -15.57
C LEU A 10 -2.14 8.25 -14.57
N ASN A 11 -1.78 8.37 -13.29
CA ASN A 11 -2.24 7.45 -12.24
C ASN A 11 -3.77 7.47 -12.12
N GLY A 12 -4.39 8.64 -12.12
CA GLY A 12 -5.85 8.78 -12.10
C GLY A 12 -6.54 8.16 -13.33
N ALA A 13 -5.97 8.34 -14.51
CA ALA A 13 -6.47 7.75 -15.75
C ALA A 13 -6.38 6.22 -15.72
N ILE A 14 -5.22 5.67 -15.30
CA ILE A 14 -5.03 4.22 -15.17
C ILE A 14 -5.98 3.64 -14.12
N PHE A 15 -6.11 4.27 -12.95
CA PHE A 15 -7.05 3.84 -11.91
C PHE A 15 -8.49 3.80 -12.43
N THR A 16 -8.93 4.86 -13.11
CA THR A 16 -10.28 4.93 -13.66
C THR A 16 -10.49 3.84 -14.70
N PHE A 17 -9.54 3.66 -15.62
CA PHE A 17 -9.60 2.65 -16.67
C PHE A 17 -9.67 1.22 -16.10
N THR A 18 -8.79 0.87 -15.17
CA THR A 18 -8.79 -0.48 -14.56
C THR A 18 -10.02 -0.72 -13.70
N SER A 19 -10.51 0.30 -12.99
CA SER A 19 -11.76 0.22 -12.21
C SER A 19 -12.96 -0.05 -13.12
N LEU A 20 -13.06 0.65 -14.25
CA LEU A 20 -14.12 0.44 -15.23
C LEU A 20 -14.07 -1.00 -15.80
N ILE A 21 -12.88 -1.52 -16.11
CA ILE A 21 -12.72 -2.90 -16.56
C ILE A 21 -13.21 -3.89 -15.48
N LEU A 22 -12.85 -3.68 -14.21
CA LEU A 22 -13.31 -4.55 -13.12
C LEU A 22 -14.84 -4.51 -12.95
N VAL A 23 -15.46 -3.34 -13.08
CA VAL A 23 -16.92 -3.18 -13.04
C VAL A 23 -17.57 -3.89 -14.22
N ILE A 24 -17.05 -3.71 -15.44
CA ILE A 24 -17.52 -4.40 -16.64
C ILE A 24 -17.39 -5.91 -16.48
N GLN A 25 -16.26 -6.40 -15.93
CA GLN A 25 -16.04 -7.82 -15.68
C GLN A 25 -17.02 -8.38 -14.64
N ALA A 26 -17.31 -7.62 -13.58
CA ALA A 26 -18.30 -8.02 -12.57
C ALA A 26 -19.72 -8.09 -13.13
N TYR A 27 -20.06 -7.21 -14.08
CA TYR A 27 -21.37 -7.20 -14.72
C TYR A 27 -21.52 -8.29 -15.78
N LEU A 28 -20.54 -8.43 -16.70
CA LEU A 28 -20.60 -9.38 -17.81
C LEU A 28 -20.27 -10.82 -17.39
N TYR A 29 -19.39 -11.00 -16.40
CA TYR A 29 -18.89 -12.32 -15.97
C TYR A 29 -18.95 -12.49 -14.43
N PRO A 30 -20.15 -12.43 -13.83
CA PRO A 30 -20.32 -12.40 -12.37
C PRO A 30 -19.74 -13.65 -11.67
N SER A 31 -19.80 -14.82 -12.30
CA SER A 31 -19.21 -16.05 -11.75
C SER A 31 -17.69 -15.96 -11.64
N ARG A 32 -17.01 -15.33 -12.61
CA ARG A 32 -15.55 -15.12 -12.57
C ARG A 32 -15.18 -14.08 -11.52
N ALA A 33 -15.93 -12.98 -11.45
CA ALA A 33 -15.71 -11.96 -10.43
C ALA A 33 -15.86 -12.55 -9.01
N LYS A 34 -16.85 -13.43 -8.79
CA LYS A 34 -16.96 -14.19 -7.54
C LYS A 34 -15.75 -15.10 -7.33
N SER A 35 -15.34 -15.86 -8.34
CA SER A 35 -14.15 -16.73 -8.22
C SER A 35 -12.90 -15.96 -7.82
N LEU A 36 -12.67 -14.75 -8.38
CA LEU A 36 -11.54 -13.90 -8.02
C LEU A 36 -11.55 -13.43 -6.56
N LEU A 37 -12.75 -13.25 -5.98
CA LEU A 37 -12.93 -12.86 -4.58
C LEU A 37 -12.72 -14.03 -3.62
N PHE A 38 -12.89 -15.28 -4.07
CA PHE A 38 -12.79 -16.48 -3.22
C PHE A 38 -11.55 -17.33 -3.46
N ASP A 39 -10.79 -17.09 -4.52
CA ASP A 39 -9.50 -17.73 -4.79
C ASP A 39 -8.39 -17.06 -3.97
N PRO A 40 -7.77 -17.76 -3.00
CA PRO A 40 -6.72 -17.21 -2.14
C PRO A 40 -5.56 -16.56 -2.92
N ALA A 41 -5.24 -17.04 -4.12
CA ALA A 41 -4.15 -16.48 -4.91
C ALA A 41 -4.45 -15.05 -5.40
N THR A 42 -5.73 -14.74 -5.67
CA THR A 42 -6.15 -13.45 -6.24
C THR A 42 -6.79 -12.54 -5.22
N THR A 43 -7.49 -13.08 -4.21
CA THR A 43 -8.20 -12.32 -3.18
C THR A 43 -7.30 -11.35 -2.43
N ILE A 44 -6.04 -11.74 -2.17
CA ILE A 44 -5.07 -10.88 -1.46
C ILE A 44 -4.79 -9.56 -2.18
N PHE A 45 -5.03 -9.49 -3.49
CA PHE A 45 -4.81 -8.28 -4.28
C PHE A 45 -6.05 -7.37 -4.35
N VAL A 46 -7.25 -7.83 -3.98
CA VAL A 46 -8.48 -7.01 -3.99
C VAL A 46 -8.33 -5.72 -3.15
N PRO A 47 -7.74 -5.74 -1.94
CA PRO A 47 -7.45 -4.54 -1.15
C PRO A 47 -6.58 -3.50 -1.86
N THR A 48 -5.82 -3.87 -2.89
CA THR A 48 -4.97 -2.91 -3.62
C THR A 48 -5.79 -1.83 -4.34
N PHE A 49 -7.08 -2.07 -4.59
CA PHE A 49 -8.02 -1.05 -5.05
C PHE A 49 -8.11 0.13 -4.05
N ALA A 50 -8.34 -0.18 -2.76
CA ALA A 50 -8.37 0.82 -1.71
C ALA A 50 -7.00 1.49 -1.53
N LEU A 51 -5.90 0.73 -1.64
CA LEU A 51 -4.56 1.33 -1.62
C LEU A 51 -4.36 2.37 -2.71
N ASN A 52 -4.79 2.07 -3.94
CA ASN A 52 -4.65 3.02 -5.03
C ASN A 52 -5.51 4.27 -4.78
N PHE A 53 -6.73 4.11 -4.24
CA PHE A 53 -7.56 5.23 -3.81
C PHE A 53 -6.85 6.11 -2.76
N ALA A 54 -6.16 5.50 -1.78
CA ALA A 54 -5.32 6.24 -0.82
C ALA A 54 -4.27 7.10 -1.53
N THR A 55 -3.57 6.54 -2.52
CA THR A 55 -2.53 7.29 -3.26
C THR A 55 -3.09 8.45 -4.07
N LEU A 56 -4.33 8.34 -4.57
CA LEU A 56 -5.01 9.44 -5.23
C LEU A 56 -5.32 10.57 -4.25
N ILE A 57 -5.78 10.26 -3.03
CA ILE A 57 -6.00 11.25 -1.97
C ILE A 57 -4.67 11.95 -1.65
N LEU A 58 -3.58 11.21 -1.46
CA LEU A 58 -2.25 11.79 -1.23
C LEU A 58 -1.82 12.73 -2.37
N GLY A 59 -2.11 12.37 -3.62
CA GLY A 59 -1.86 13.22 -4.78
C GLY A 59 -2.74 14.48 -4.81
N LEU A 60 -4.03 14.37 -4.42
CA LEU A 60 -4.92 15.52 -4.31
C LEU A 60 -4.42 16.52 -3.26
N VAL A 61 -3.92 16.05 -2.10
CA VAL A 61 -3.28 16.93 -1.12
C VAL A 61 -2.10 17.70 -1.72
N ASN A 62 -1.25 17.03 -2.50
CA ASN A 62 -0.03 17.65 -3.06
C ASN A 62 -0.27 18.54 -4.28
N TYR A 63 -1.32 18.30 -5.06
CA TYR A 63 -1.52 18.96 -6.36
C TYR A 63 -2.83 19.73 -6.50
N ALA A 64 -3.93 19.25 -5.90
CA ALA A 64 -5.23 19.91 -6.01
C ALA A 64 -5.42 21.03 -4.97
N VAL A 65 -4.89 20.85 -3.75
CA VAL A 65 -4.97 21.87 -2.70
C VAL A 65 -4.14 23.10 -3.04
N PRO A 66 -2.85 23.01 -3.44
CA PRO A 66 -2.08 24.20 -3.79
C PRO A 66 -2.61 24.93 -5.05
N ALA A 67 -3.36 24.21 -5.89
CA ALA A 67 -4.03 24.76 -7.06
C ALA A 67 -5.41 25.36 -6.76
N ASN A 68 -5.86 25.37 -5.49
CA ASN A 68 -7.19 25.81 -5.06
C ASN A 68 -8.37 25.10 -5.79
N VAL A 69 -8.15 23.87 -6.28
CA VAL A 69 -9.17 23.07 -6.96
C VAL A 69 -10.02 22.30 -5.94
N LEU A 70 -9.42 21.86 -4.84
CA LEU A 70 -10.07 21.09 -3.79
C LEU A 70 -9.69 21.67 -2.41
N GLY A 71 -10.71 22.04 -1.64
CA GLY A 71 -10.54 22.49 -0.25
C GLY A 71 -10.39 21.32 0.72
N TRP A 72 -10.00 21.63 1.97
CA TRP A 72 -9.83 20.65 3.04
C TRP A 72 -11.11 19.85 3.36
N VAL A 73 -12.30 20.45 3.23
CA VAL A 73 -13.60 19.75 3.43
C VAL A 73 -13.75 18.58 2.45
N GLY A 74 -13.36 18.77 1.19
CA GLY A 74 -13.41 17.69 0.19
C GLY A 74 -12.44 16.56 0.53
N LEU A 75 -11.25 16.90 1.05
CA LEU A 75 -10.27 15.91 1.51
C LEU A 75 -10.74 15.15 2.74
N GLU A 76 -11.41 15.83 3.68
CA GLU A 76 -12.02 15.20 4.85
C GLU A 76 -13.07 14.16 4.43
N VAL A 77 -13.98 14.51 3.51
CA VAL A 77 -14.96 13.54 2.98
C VAL A 77 -14.26 12.34 2.34
N LEU A 78 -13.22 12.59 1.54
CA LEU A 78 -12.43 11.53 0.91
C LEU A 78 -11.71 10.65 1.95
N PHE A 79 -11.26 11.21 3.07
CA PHE A 79 -10.66 10.45 4.17
C PHE A 79 -11.63 9.44 4.77
N TYR A 80 -12.83 9.88 5.16
CA TYR A 80 -13.81 8.96 5.74
C TYR A 80 -14.32 7.95 4.72
N CYS A 81 -14.49 8.36 3.45
CA CYS A 81 -14.77 7.43 2.36
C CYS A 81 -13.68 6.36 2.23
N TYR A 82 -12.40 6.75 2.34
CA TYR A 82 -11.28 5.82 2.31
C TYR A 82 -11.29 4.86 3.50
N VAL A 83 -11.47 5.37 4.72
CA VAL A 83 -11.54 4.54 5.94
C VAL A 83 -12.69 3.54 5.84
N PHE A 84 -13.87 3.99 5.42
CA PHE A 84 -15.03 3.12 5.20
C PHE A 84 -14.75 2.05 4.14
N LEU A 85 -14.22 2.45 2.99
CA LEU A 85 -13.86 1.53 1.90
C LEU A 85 -12.83 0.49 2.37
N ALA A 86 -11.80 0.92 3.11
CA ALA A 86 -10.79 0.04 3.66
C ALA A 86 -11.39 -0.99 4.63
N LEU A 87 -12.31 -0.58 5.51
CA LEU A 87 -13.00 -1.49 6.43
C LEU A 87 -13.88 -2.51 5.69
N VAL A 88 -14.71 -2.04 4.75
CA VAL A 88 -15.63 -2.89 3.98
C VAL A 88 -14.89 -3.90 3.12
N ILE A 89 -13.69 -3.57 2.63
CA ILE A 89 -12.88 -4.51 1.85
C ILE A 89 -12.05 -5.42 2.78
N CYS A 90 -11.28 -4.86 3.72
CA CYS A 90 -10.31 -5.63 4.49
C CYS A 90 -10.96 -6.59 5.47
N ILE A 91 -11.98 -6.17 6.23
CA ILE A 91 -12.54 -7.01 7.30
C ILE A 91 -13.19 -8.29 6.77
N PRO A 92 -14.10 -8.26 5.77
CA PRO A 92 -14.68 -9.49 5.24
C PRO A 92 -13.64 -10.40 4.60
N LEU A 93 -12.64 -9.83 3.90
CA LEU A 93 -11.58 -10.61 3.28
C LEU A 93 -10.65 -11.26 4.31
N LEU A 94 -10.34 -10.58 5.42
CA LEU A 94 -9.57 -11.18 6.53
C LEU A 94 -10.34 -12.34 7.16
N VAL A 95 -11.63 -12.17 7.44
CA VAL A 95 -12.47 -13.25 7.98
C VAL A 95 -12.52 -14.44 7.02
N ALA A 96 -12.76 -14.19 5.73
CA ALA A 96 -12.79 -15.24 4.71
C ALA A 96 -11.43 -15.94 4.55
N TRP A 97 -10.34 -15.17 4.63
CA TRP A 97 -8.97 -15.67 4.55
C TRP A 97 -8.65 -16.62 5.69
N TYR A 98 -8.87 -16.20 6.94
CA TYR A 98 -8.54 -17.02 8.10
C TYR A 98 -9.54 -18.15 8.38
N ASN A 99 -10.67 -18.19 7.67
CA ASN A 99 -11.59 -19.32 7.72
C ASN A 99 -11.05 -20.59 7.01
N LYS A 100 -9.90 -20.49 6.34
CA LYS A 100 -9.23 -21.62 5.69
C LYS A 100 -7.81 -21.78 6.24
N PRO A 101 -7.33 -23.02 6.43
CA PRO A 101 -5.94 -23.26 6.79
C PRO A 101 -5.02 -22.90 5.62
N HIS A 102 -3.84 -22.37 5.95
CA HIS A 102 -2.83 -21.97 4.97
C HIS A 102 -1.47 -22.56 5.36
N ASP A 103 -0.73 -23.08 4.39
CA ASP A 103 0.64 -23.55 4.62
C ASP A 103 1.61 -22.35 4.67
N LEU A 104 2.30 -22.18 5.79
CA LEU A 104 3.27 -21.10 6.00
C LEU A 104 4.46 -21.18 5.04
N LYS A 105 4.78 -22.36 4.47
CA LYS A 105 5.83 -22.47 3.43
C LYS A 105 5.47 -21.73 2.15
N THR A 106 4.17 -21.52 1.90
CA THR A 106 3.65 -20.77 0.76
C THR A 106 3.46 -19.28 1.05
N PHE A 107 3.80 -18.83 2.26
CA PHE A 107 3.66 -17.42 2.64
C PHE A 107 4.40 -16.52 1.65
N THR A 108 3.69 -15.48 1.21
CA THR A 108 4.27 -14.39 0.42
C THR A 108 3.97 -13.05 1.08
N PRO A 109 4.82 -12.04 0.91
CA PRO A 109 4.60 -10.72 1.50
C PRO A 109 3.31 -10.06 1.03
N ALA A 110 2.78 -10.47 -0.14
CA ALA A 110 1.50 -10.00 -0.68
C ALA A 110 0.31 -10.32 0.23
N TRP A 111 0.42 -11.30 1.15
CA TRP A 111 -0.64 -11.57 2.14
C TRP A 111 -0.88 -10.37 3.06
N ALA A 112 0.12 -9.50 3.21
CA ALA A 112 0.00 -8.24 3.94
C ALA A 112 -0.97 -7.24 3.28
N PHE A 113 -1.24 -7.37 1.98
CA PHE A 113 -2.20 -6.50 1.30
C PHE A 113 -3.61 -6.57 1.89
N LEU A 114 -4.00 -7.68 2.50
CA LEU A 114 -5.28 -7.83 3.23
C LEU A 114 -5.51 -6.75 4.30
N LEU A 115 -4.45 -6.18 4.86
CA LEU A 115 -4.53 -5.14 5.90
C LEU A 115 -3.91 -3.80 5.50
N PHE A 116 -3.16 -3.75 4.39
CA PHE A 116 -2.41 -2.55 4.00
C PHE A 116 -3.28 -1.30 3.86
N PRO A 117 -4.52 -1.34 3.32
CA PRO A 117 -5.37 -0.16 3.30
C PRO A 117 -5.62 0.40 4.70
N LEU A 118 -5.95 -0.45 5.67
CA LEU A 118 -6.14 -0.02 7.05
C LEU A 118 -4.85 0.60 7.61
N MET A 119 -3.69 -0.03 7.36
CA MET A 119 -2.40 0.54 7.77
C MET A 119 -2.14 1.93 7.18
N LEU A 120 -2.45 2.17 5.89
CA LEU A 120 -2.20 3.47 5.25
C LEU A 120 -3.10 4.61 5.74
N VAL A 121 -4.16 4.33 6.51
CA VAL A 121 -5.00 5.38 7.11
C VAL A 121 -4.16 6.39 7.92
N GLY A 122 -3.14 5.93 8.65
CA GLY A 122 -2.23 6.81 9.38
C GLY A 122 -1.46 7.79 8.49
N VAL A 123 -0.96 7.32 7.35
CA VAL A 123 -0.25 8.14 6.38
C VAL A 123 -1.20 9.16 5.74
N VAL A 124 -2.39 8.74 5.32
CA VAL A 124 -3.41 9.62 4.74
C VAL A 124 -3.85 10.69 5.73
N ALA A 125 -4.16 10.30 6.97
CA ALA A 125 -4.51 11.22 8.05
C ALA A 125 -3.42 12.29 8.25
N SER A 126 -2.15 11.88 8.31
CA SER A 126 -1.03 12.81 8.50
C SER A 126 -0.89 13.85 7.40
N ARG A 127 -1.29 13.53 6.16
CA ARG A 127 -1.24 14.47 5.02
C ARG A 127 -2.43 15.40 4.98
N ILE A 128 -3.62 14.93 5.39
CA ILE A 128 -4.81 15.77 5.46
C ILE A 128 -4.70 16.76 6.63
N LEU A 129 -4.18 16.30 7.77
CA LEU A 129 -3.90 17.16 8.92
C LEU A 129 -2.89 18.27 8.61
N ALA A 130 -2.04 18.11 7.59
CA ALA A 130 -1.10 19.14 7.18
C ALA A 130 -1.75 20.31 6.42
N VAL A 131 -3.00 20.16 5.95
CA VAL A 131 -3.70 21.17 5.14
C VAL A 131 -5.08 21.58 5.68
N MET A 132 -5.65 20.81 6.62
CA MET A 132 -6.91 21.17 7.27
C MET A 132 -6.70 22.13 8.45
N PRO A 133 -7.71 22.95 8.79
CA PRO A 133 -7.70 23.73 10.02
C PRO A 133 -7.63 22.80 11.24
N LEU A 134 -6.70 23.08 12.16
CA LEU A 134 -6.44 22.21 13.31
C LEU A 134 -7.32 22.54 14.52
N ASP A 135 -8.05 23.65 14.49
CA ASP A 135 -9.05 24.11 15.47
C ASP A 135 -10.42 23.43 15.30
N SER A 136 -10.58 22.69 14.20
CA SER A 136 -11.76 21.92 13.89
C SER A 136 -11.83 20.63 14.72
N PRO A 137 -12.97 20.31 15.36
CA PRO A 137 -13.17 19.02 16.06
C PRO A 137 -12.87 17.79 15.18
N GLN A 138 -13.05 17.93 13.87
CA GLN A 138 -12.76 16.92 12.88
C GLN A 138 -11.26 16.57 12.87
N ALA A 139 -10.36 17.53 13.11
CA ALA A 139 -8.91 17.28 13.19
C ALA A 139 -8.57 16.26 14.28
N VAL A 140 -9.24 16.34 15.43
CA VAL A 140 -9.08 15.37 16.54
C VAL A 140 -9.50 13.98 16.09
N SER A 141 -10.62 13.86 15.38
CA SER A 141 -11.10 12.56 14.91
C SER A 141 -10.22 11.95 13.81
N VAL A 142 -9.71 12.76 12.88
CA VAL A 142 -8.77 12.33 11.84
C VAL A 142 -7.45 11.87 12.48
N LEU A 143 -6.95 12.60 13.48
CA LEU A 143 -5.77 12.23 14.25
C LEU A 143 -5.97 10.91 15.00
N PHE A 144 -7.10 10.76 15.70
CA PHE A 144 -7.44 9.55 16.43
C PHE A 144 -7.53 8.32 15.52
N LEU A 145 -8.29 8.41 14.42
CA LEU A 145 -8.40 7.33 13.44
C LEU A 145 -7.05 7.03 12.78
N GLY A 146 -6.25 8.06 12.52
CA GLY A 146 -4.88 7.94 12.02
C GLY A 146 -4.01 7.06 12.94
N TYR A 147 -3.96 7.38 14.23
CA TYR A 147 -3.19 6.57 15.20
C TYR A 147 -3.78 5.17 15.41
N MET A 148 -5.10 5.04 15.52
CA MET A 148 -5.76 3.75 15.77
C MET A 148 -5.44 2.74 14.66
N PHE A 149 -5.66 3.13 13.41
CA PHE A 149 -5.43 2.24 12.27
C PHE A 149 -3.94 2.07 11.94
N GLN A 150 -3.11 3.08 12.20
CA GLN A 150 -1.65 2.91 12.13
C GLN A 150 -1.15 1.91 13.17
N GLY A 151 -1.67 1.96 14.40
CA GLY A 151 -1.38 1.01 15.46
C GLY A 151 -1.75 -0.41 15.06
N LEU A 152 -2.98 -0.60 14.55
CA LEU A 152 -3.44 -1.88 13.98
C LEU A 152 -2.47 -2.43 12.93
N GLY A 153 -2.10 -1.60 11.94
CA GLY A 153 -1.16 -2.00 10.89
C GLY A 153 0.23 -2.35 11.43
N THR A 154 0.69 -1.63 12.45
CA THR A 154 1.98 -1.87 13.11
C THR A 154 2.00 -3.22 13.83
N CYS A 155 0.96 -3.53 14.61
CA CYS A 155 0.84 -4.83 15.30
C CYS A 155 0.84 -5.99 14.30
N MET A 156 0.04 -5.88 13.23
CA MET A 156 -0.01 -6.90 12.18
C MET A 156 1.33 -7.08 11.46
N THR A 157 2.07 -5.99 11.23
CA THR A 157 3.42 -6.04 10.68
C THR A 157 4.35 -6.89 11.55
N PHE A 158 4.31 -6.70 12.87
CA PHE A 158 5.10 -7.51 13.80
C PHE A 158 4.66 -8.98 13.88
N PHE A 159 3.42 -9.32 13.51
CA PHE A 159 3.00 -10.71 13.38
C PHE A 159 3.49 -11.36 12.07
N TYR A 160 3.51 -10.61 10.96
CA TYR A 160 3.88 -11.14 9.65
C TYR A 160 5.39 -11.25 9.42
N ILE A 161 6.20 -10.42 10.08
CA ILE A 161 7.66 -10.51 9.97
C ILE A 161 8.19 -11.87 10.46
N PRO A 162 7.84 -12.39 11.65
CA PRO A 162 8.27 -13.72 12.09
C PRO A 162 7.84 -14.84 11.15
N ILE A 163 6.63 -14.75 10.57
CA ILE A 163 6.12 -15.72 9.61
C ILE A 163 6.98 -15.69 8.34
N TYR A 164 7.27 -14.49 7.82
CA TYR A 164 8.17 -14.31 6.68
C TYR A 164 9.56 -14.90 6.95
N LEU A 165 10.16 -14.57 8.11
CA LEU A 165 11.47 -15.07 8.51
C LEU A 165 11.46 -16.61 8.66
N SER A 166 10.41 -17.18 9.24
CA SER A 166 10.23 -18.63 9.35
C SER A 166 10.12 -19.30 7.98
N ARG A 167 9.36 -18.71 7.05
CA ARG A 167 9.24 -19.20 5.67
C ARG A 167 10.60 -19.24 4.99
N ILE A 168 11.37 -18.14 5.01
CA ILE A 168 12.68 -18.12 4.34
C ILE A 168 13.71 -19.02 5.02
N MET A 169 13.62 -19.27 6.33
CA MET A 169 14.47 -20.26 7.02
C MET A 169 14.16 -21.69 6.55
N GLN A 170 12.90 -21.99 6.23
CA GLN A 170 12.47 -23.33 5.81
C GLN A 170 12.68 -23.59 4.32
N THR A 171 12.46 -22.57 3.48
CA THR A 171 12.44 -22.75 2.01
C THR A 171 13.55 -22.00 1.28
N GLY A 172 14.36 -21.22 2.00
CA GLY A 172 15.28 -20.25 1.40
C GLY A 172 14.58 -18.97 0.91
N PHE A 173 15.37 -18.05 0.36
CA PHE A 173 14.90 -16.81 -0.24
C PHE A 173 13.88 -17.06 -1.36
N MET A 174 12.98 -16.10 -1.59
CA MET A 174 11.95 -16.18 -2.63
C MET A 174 12.57 -16.19 -4.02
N GLU A 175 12.01 -17.01 -4.92
CA GLU A 175 12.51 -17.20 -6.28
C GLU A 175 11.44 -16.86 -7.33
N GLY A 176 11.87 -16.64 -8.57
CA GLY A 176 11.00 -16.32 -9.70
C GLY A 176 10.21 -15.03 -9.50
N HIS A 177 8.92 -15.05 -9.84
CA HIS A 177 8.06 -13.88 -9.70
C HIS A 177 7.95 -13.40 -8.23
N GLN A 178 8.11 -14.30 -7.25
CA GLN A 178 7.98 -14.00 -5.82
C GLN A 178 9.16 -13.18 -5.29
N ALA A 179 10.32 -13.21 -5.97
CA ALA A 179 11.48 -12.39 -5.60
C ALA A 179 11.15 -10.90 -5.63
N ASN A 180 10.29 -10.44 -6.55
CA ASN A 180 9.80 -9.05 -6.54
C ASN A 180 8.97 -8.74 -5.29
N GLY A 181 8.17 -9.71 -4.84
CA GLY A 181 7.32 -9.58 -3.67
C GLY A 181 8.10 -9.41 -2.37
N ALA A 182 9.35 -9.89 -2.30
CA ALA A 182 10.20 -9.77 -1.10
C ALA A 182 10.36 -8.31 -0.64
N PHE A 183 10.42 -7.34 -1.58
CA PHE A 183 10.52 -5.92 -1.25
C PHE A 183 9.31 -5.38 -0.47
N VAL A 184 8.13 -6.00 -0.60
CA VAL A 184 6.92 -5.59 0.11
C VAL A 184 7.10 -5.66 1.62
N MET A 185 7.94 -6.55 2.15
CA MET A 185 8.20 -6.65 3.59
C MET A 185 8.85 -5.39 4.17
N ALA A 186 9.62 -4.63 3.38
CA ALA A 186 10.20 -3.37 3.82
C ALA A 186 9.17 -2.22 3.89
N GLY A 187 8.05 -2.35 3.17
CA GLY A 187 7.03 -1.30 3.08
C GLY A 187 6.39 -0.95 4.42
N PRO A 188 5.80 -1.91 5.14
CA PRO A 188 5.10 -1.66 6.39
C PRO A 188 5.89 -0.91 7.46
N PRO A 189 7.13 -1.31 7.83
CA PRO A 189 7.90 -0.54 8.80
C PRO A 189 8.26 0.87 8.27
N GLY A 190 8.58 1.00 6.99
CA GLY A 190 8.86 2.29 6.37
C GLY A 190 7.67 3.25 6.38
N PHE A 191 6.48 2.81 5.96
CA PHE A 191 5.28 3.66 5.99
C PHE A 191 4.79 3.93 7.42
N THR A 192 4.98 2.98 8.33
CA THR A 192 4.67 3.18 9.75
C THR A 192 5.56 4.27 10.35
N ALA A 193 6.86 4.27 10.05
CA ALA A 193 7.76 5.34 10.48
C ALA A 193 7.32 6.70 9.95
N VAL A 194 6.96 6.80 8.65
CA VAL A 194 6.42 8.02 8.06
C VAL A 194 5.18 8.51 8.81
N ALA A 195 4.22 7.62 9.07
CA ALA A 195 2.97 7.96 9.74
C ALA A 195 3.20 8.43 11.18
N LEU A 196 3.97 7.69 11.98
CA LEU A 196 4.20 8.01 13.39
C LEU A 196 4.94 9.34 13.56
N ILE A 197 5.97 9.60 12.74
CA ILE A 197 6.68 10.90 12.74
C ILE A 197 5.74 12.03 12.31
N SER A 198 4.98 11.82 11.22
CA SER A 198 4.16 12.88 10.62
C SER A 198 2.92 13.21 11.46
N LEU A 199 2.26 12.20 12.03
CA LEU A 199 1.16 12.39 13.00
C LEU A 199 1.70 13.04 14.27
N GLY A 200 2.82 12.55 14.82
CA GLY A 200 3.40 13.11 16.04
C GLY A 200 3.74 14.59 15.91
N ARG A 201 4.12 15.05 14.71
CA ARG A 201 4.45 16.45 14.44
C ARG A 201 3.25 17.39 14.58
N VAL A 202 2.04 16.94 14.28
CA VAL A 202 0.82 17.78 14.32
C VAL A 202 0.10 17.73 15.67
N VAL A 203 0.34 16.70 16.49
CA VAL A 203 -0.30 16.53 17.82
C VAL A 203 -0.22 17.76 18.71
N PRO A 204 0.95 18.43 18.90
CA PRO A 204 1.03 19.59 19.79
C PRO A 204 0.04 20.70 19.42
N GLU A 205 -0.13 20.96 18.12
CA GLU A 205 -1.00 22.03 17.65
C GLU A 205 -2.47 21.63 17.70
N VAL A 206 -2.80 20.37 17.34
CA VAL A 206 -4.18 19.85 17.47
C VAL A 206 -4.65 19.92 18.92
N PHE A 207 -3.81 19.51 19.87
CA PHE A 207 -4.18 19.50 21.29
C PHE A 207 -4.33 20.92 21.84
N LYS A 208 -3.46 21.84 21.44
CA LYS A 208 -3.51 23.24 21.84
C LYS A 208 -4.76 23.96 21.32
N GLN A 209 -5.17 23.71 20.07
CA GLN A 209 -6.27 24.45 19.44
C GLN A 209 -7.68 23.94 19.79
N ASN A 210 -7.80 22.70 20.30
CA ASN A 210 -9.10 22.09 20.63
C ASN A 210 -9.38 22.02 22.14
N ASP A 211 -8.57 22.68 22.99
CA ASP A 211 -8.70 22.68 24.45
C ASP A 211 -8.91 21.27 25.04
N LEU A 212 -8.22 20.27 24.48
CA LEU A 212 -8.34 18.87 24.90
C LEU A 212 -7.71 18.68 26.29
N HIS A 213 -8.45 18.95 27.37
CA HIS A 213 -8.07 18.77 28.78
C HIS A 213 -6.73 19.42 29.22
N GLU A 214 -6.71 20.18 30.32
CA GLU A 214 -5.49 20.82 30.86
C GLU A 214 -4.32 19.84 31.14
N MET A 215 -4.60 18.54 31.33
CA MET A 215 -3.57 17.51 31.50
C MET A 215 -2.93 17.02 30.18
N MET A 216 -3.51 17.33 29.00
CA MET A 216 -2.90 17.06 27.68
C MET A 216 -2.25 18.30 27.05
N THR A 217 -1.69 19.15 27.91
CA THR A 217 -0.87 20.32 27.60
C THR A 217 0.27 20.02 26.60
N GLN A 218 0.95 21.08 26.13
CA GLN A 218 2.11 21.04 25.21
C GLN A 218 3.10 19.88 25.46
N GLN A 219 3.32 19.51 26.72
CA GLN A 219 4.22 18.42 27.10
C GLN A 219 3.81 17.07 26.48
N VAL A 220 2.52 16.74 26.46
CA VAL A 220 2.02 15.48 25.87
C VAL A 220 2.24 15.49 24.36
N GLY A 221 1.96 16.60 23.67
CA GLY A 221 2.23 16.72 22.24
C GLY A 221 3.71 16.51 21.89
N VAL A 222 4.62 17.08 22.70
CA VAL A 222 6.06 16.87 22.53
C VAL A 222 6.44 15.41 22.74
N VAL A 223 5.82 14.70 23.70
CA VAL A 223 6.03 13.26 23.91
C VAL A 223 5.55 12.46 22.69
N PHE A 224 4.40 12.79 22.09
CA PHE A 224 3.92 12.13 20.88
C PHE A 224 4.86 12.35 19.70
N PHE A 225 5.38 13.56 19.51
CA PHE A 225 6.38 13.82 18.47
C PHE A 225 7.69 13.07 18.73
N GLY A 226 8.24 13.15 19.95
CA GLY A 226 9.48 12.48 20.33
C GLY A 226 9.40 10.96 20.22
N THR A 227 8.29 10.35 20.65
CA THR A 227 8.04 8.92 20.49
C THR A 227 7.87 8.55 19.01
N GLY A 228 7.19 9.37 18.21
CA GLY A 228 7.10 9.20 16.76
C GLY A 228 8.48 9.17 16.09
N VAL A 229 9.38 10.08 16.47
CA VAL A 229 10.78 10.12 15.99
C VAL A 229 11.57 8.89 16.43
N LEU A 230 11.50 8.52 17.71
CA LEU A 230 12.18 7.34 18.24
C LEU A 230 11.74 6.06 17.53
N MET A 231 10.43 5.85 17.41
CA MET A 231 9.86 4.71 16.68
C MET A 231 10.24 4.75 15.21
N GLY A 232 10.28 5.93 14.59
CA GLY A 232 10.73 6.11 13.22
C GLY A 232 12.17 5.62 12.98
N ILE A 233 13.08 5.87 13.92
CA ILE A 233 14.47 5.37 13.84
C ILE A 233 14.51 3.84 13.95
N PHE A 234 13.78 3.27 14.91
CA PHE A 234 13.76 1.81 15.11
C PHE A 234 13.20 1.09 13.89
N LEU A 235 12.09 1.60 13.36
CA LEU A 235 11.44 1.05 12.18
C LEU A 235 12.26 1.25 10.91
N LEU A 236 13.01 2.34 10.79
CA LEU A 236 13.97 2.53 9.69
C LEU A 236 15.05 1.45 9.71
N GLY A 237 15.60 1.11 10.88
CA GLY A 237 16.57 0.01 11.02
C GLY A 237 16.00 -1.34 10.58
N LEU A 238 14.78 -1.66 11.02
CA LEU A 238 14.07 -2.88 10.60
C LEU A 238 13.79 -2.90 9.09
N CYS A 239 13.32 -1.77 8.55
CA CYS A 239 13.07 -1.59 7.13
C CYS A 239 14.33 -1.82 6.29
N LEU A 240 15.48 -1.28 6.72
CA LEU A 240 16.76 -1.44 6.02
C LEU A 240 17.19 -2.91 5.94
N VAL A 241 17.07 -3.66 7.04
CA VAL A 241 17.42 -5.09 7.05
C VAL A 241 16.53 -5.87 6.10
N LEU A 242 15.21 -5.68 6.16
CA LEU A 242 14.26 -6.37 5.28
C LEU A 242 14.49 -6.01 3.80
N PHE A 243 14.82 -4.74 3.52
CA PHE A 243 15.19 -4.30 2.18
C PHE A 243 16.46 -4.97 1.68
N LEU A 244 17.53 -5.04 2.48
CA LEU A 244 18.78 -5.70 2.10
C LEU A 244 18.60 -7.20 1.89
N MET A 245 17.77 -7.85 2.71
CA MET A 245 17.41 -9.26 2.54
C MET A 245 16.65 -9.53 1.23
N ALA A 246 15.89 -8.56 0.73
CA ALA A 246 15.29 -8.65 -0.60
C ALA A 246 16.31 -8.33 -1.71
N LEU A 247 17.10 -7.27 -1.55
CA LEU A 247 18.00 -6.73 -2.57
C LEU A 247 19.18 -7.64 -2.91
N ILE A 248 19.90 -8.15 -1.91
CA ILE A 248 21.14 -8.93 -2.10
C ILE A 248 20.91 -10.18 -2.96
N PRO A 249 19.92 -11.05 -2.68
CA PRO A 249 19.65 -12.23 -3.51
C PRO A 249 18.84 -11.91 -4.78
N TYR A 250 18.33 -10.68 -4.94
CA TYR A 250 17.35 -10.37 -5.98
C TYR A 250 17.78 -10.77 -7.39
N TYR A 251 18.99 -10.39 -7.80
CA TYR A 251 19.48 -10.61 -9.16
C TYR A 251 19.60 -12.10 -9.53
N SER A 252 19.99 -12.95 -8.57
CA SER A 252 20.13 -14.39 -8.81
C SER A 252 18.80 -15.14 -8.72
N LYS A 253 17.80 -14.58 -8.02
CA LYS A 253 16.51 -15.23 -7.78
C LYS A 253 15.41 -14.79 -8.75
N ILE A 254 15.50 -13.62 -9.38
CA ILE A 254 14.45 -13.09 -10.25
C ILE A 254 14.39 -13.78 -11.62
N HIS A 255 13.18 -14.11 -12.06
CA HIS A 255 12.95 -14.48 -13.46
C HIS A 255 12.92 -13.24 -14.36
N LYS A 256 13.70 -13.27 -15.44
CA LYS A 256 13.74 -12.22 -16.45
C LYS A 256 12.70 -12.47 -17.55
N ARG A 257 11.45 -12.77 -17.15
CA ARG A 257 10.35 -13.12 -18.07
C ARG A 257 9.34 -11.99 -18.14
N LEU A 258 9.06 -11.53 -19.36
CA LEU A 258 8.13 -10.44 -19.61
C LEU A 258 6.67 -10.77 -19.24
N SER A 259 6.31 -12.05 -19.13
CA SER A 259 5.00 -12.51 -18.63
C SER A 259 4.78 -12.29 -17.13
N GLU A 260 5.86 -12.07 -16.37
CA GLU A 260 5.82 -11.90 -14.92
C GLU A 260 6.04 -10.43 -14.50
N VAL A 261 5.95 -9.50 -15.46
CA VAL A 261 6.31 -8.08 -15.28
C VAL A 261 5.47 -7.36 -14.22
N LEU A 262 4.20 -7.76 -14.03
CA LEU A 262 3.33 -7.14 -13.05
C LEU A 262 3.89 -7.24 -11.62
N GLY A 263 4.62 -8.32 -11.32
CA GLY A 263 5.29 -8.48 -10.04
C GLY A 263 6.38 -7.43 -9.80
N MET A 264 7.05 -6.91 -10.85
CA MET A 264 8.15 -5.95 -10.72
C MET A 264 7.72 -4.64 -10.05
N TRP A 265 6.45 -4.26 -10.15
CA TRP A 265 5.93 -3.06 -9.49
C TRP A 265 6.06 -3.14 -7.96
N ALA A 266 6.12 -4.34 -7.38
CA ALA A 266 6.37 -4.56 -5.97
C ALA A 266 7.75 -4.06 -5.50
N THR A 267 8.69 -3.78 -6.42
CA THR A 267 10.01 -3.21 -6.10
C THR A 267 9.99 -1.70 -5.88
N THR A 268 8.88 -1.00 -6.18
CA THR A 268 8.81 0.46 -6.11
C THR A 268 8.09 0.95 -4.86
N PHE A 269 6.79 0.64 -4.73
CA PHE A 269 5.90 1.10 -3.66
C PHE A 269 6.49 0.95 -2.24
N PRO A 270 7.03 -0.21 -1.83
CA PRO A 270 7.48 -0.42 -0.45
C PRO A 270 8.66 0.48 -0.05
N ILE A 271 9.49 0.87 -1.03
CA ILE A 271 10.69 1.66 -0.79
C ILE A 271 10.35 3.12 -0.50
N VAL A 272 9.21 3.61 -0.99
CA VAL A 272 8.76 5.00 -0.78
C VAL A 272 8.66 5.34 0.71
N GLY A 273 8.19 4.39 1.54
CA GLY A 273 8.14 4.56 2.99
C GLY A 273 9.53 4.78 3.60
N MET A 274 10.53 3.98 3.19
CA MET A 274 11.91 4.12 3.64
C MET A 274 12.54 5.44 3.19
N THR A 275 12.41 5.78 1.91
CA THR A 275 12.92 7.04 1.32
C THR A 275 12.33 8.26 2.03
N THR A 276 11.03 8.24 2.31
CA THR A 276 10.34 9.34 3.00
C THR A 276 10.77 9.42 4.47
N THR A 277 10.98 8.28 5.14
CA THR A 277 11.48 8.25 6.52
C THR A 277 12.89 8.83 6.61
N LEU A 278 13.78 8.45 5.68
CA LEU A 278 15.12 9.03 5.59
C LEU A 278 15.07 10.55 5.41
N ARG A 279 14.17 11.06 4.55
CA ARG A 279 13.96 12.51 4.40
C ARG A 279 13.53 13.15 5.71
N LEU A 280 12.47 12.62 6.34
CA LEU A 280 11.90 13.18 7.56
C LEU A 280 12.92 13.24 8.70
N LEU A 281 13.67 12.15 8.93
CA LEU A 281 14.72 12.11 9.95
C LEU A 281 15.91 13.00 9.57
N GLY A 282 16.27 13.08 8.29
CA GLY A 282 17.31 13.99 7.78
C GLY A 282 16.97 15.45 8.07
N ASP A 283 15.72 15.86 7.87
CA ASP A 283 15.24 17.20 8.19
C ASP A 283 15.17 17.43 9.72
N ILE A 284 14.78 16.43 10.51
CA ILE A 284 14.69 16.57 11.98
C ILE A 284 16.07 16.67 12.64
N PHE A 285 17.00 15.81 12.25
CA PHE A 285 18.36 15.77 12.80
C PHE A 285 19.33 16.69 12.07
N GLN A 286 18.89 17.37 11.01
CA GLN A 286 19.76 18.17 10.13
C GLN A 286 20.97 17.36 9.63
N SER A 287 20.76 16.07 9.33
CA SER A 287 21.82 15.11 9.02
C SER A 287 21.99 14.90 7.51
N GLN A 288 23.13 15.32 6.99
CA GLN A 288 23.48 15.14 5.58
C GLN A 288 23.60 13.67 5.17
N ILE A 289 23.99 12.78 6.09
CA ILE A 289 24.10 11.34 5.81
C ILE A 289 22.72 10.74 5.52
N LEU A 290 21.70 11.12 6.29
CA LEU A 290 20.33 10.65 6.07
C LEU A 290 19.75 11.19 4.75
N LEU A 291 20.02 12.45 4.43
CA LEU A 291 19.63 13.05 3.15
C LEU A 291 20.34 12.40 1.96
N PHE A 292 21.62 12.06 2.10
CA PHE A 292 22.36 11.31 1.09
C PHE A 292 21.79 9.90 0.90
N GLY A 293 21.46 9.21 1.99
CA GLY A 293 20.75 7.93 1.95
C GLY A 293 19.40 8.05 1.22
N GLN A 294 18.63 9.10 1.51
CA GLN A 294 17.38 9.40 0.79
C GLN A 294 17.60 9.59 -0.71
N LEU A 295 18.65 10.31 -1.11
CA LEU A 295 19.01 10.50 -2.52
C LEU A 295 19.30 9.16 -3.20
N ILE A 296 20.11 8.29 -2.58
CA ILE A 296 20.40 6.94 -3.11
C ILE A 296 19.11 6.15 -3.32
N MET A 297 18.25 6.12 -2.31
CA MET A 297 16.98 5.38 -2.40
C MET A 297 16.03 5.96 -3.46
N THR A 298 16.07 7.28 -3.65
CA THR A 298 15.30 7.95 -4.70
C THR A 298 15.79 7.54 -6.09
N ILE A 299 17.10 7.52 -6.32
CA ILE A 299 17.70 7.05 -7.59
C ILE A 299 17.30 5.59 -7.84
N PHE A 300 17.38 4.73 -6.81
CA PHE A 300 16.97 3.33 -6.90
C PHE A 300 15.51 3.21 -7.36
N VAL A 301 14.58 3.92 -6.70
CA VAL A 301 13.15 3.88 -7.05
C VAL A 301 12.90 4.39 -8.47
N CYS A 302 13.57 5.47 -8.89
CA CYS A 302 13.46 5.98 -10.26
C CYS A 302 13.91 4.94 -11.29
N CYS A 303 15.06 4.29 -11.07
CA CYS A 303 15.55 3.23 -11.94
C CYS A 303 14.60 2.02 -11.98
N ALA A 304 14.11 1.58 -10.83
CA ALA A 304 13.15 0.48 -10.74
C ALA A 304 11.83 0.83 -11.46
N TYR A 305 11.33 2.06 -11.28
CA TYR A 305 10.11 2.55 -11.93
C TYR A 305 10.25 2.58 -13.46
N VAL A 306 11.33 3.19 -13.99
CA VAL A 306 11.57 3.25 -15.45
C VAL A 306 11.70 1.84 -16.04
N THR A 307 12.37 0.93 -15.32
CA THR A 307 12.51 -0.47 -15.75
C THR A 307 11.14 -1.17 -15.78
N ALA A 308 10.37 -1.10 -14.70
CA ALA A 308 9.05 -1.70 -14.62
C ALA A 308 8.09 -1.13 -15.68
N LEU A 309 8.11 0.19 -15.89
CA LEU A 309 7.30 0.86 -16.91
C LEU A 309 7.67 0.38 -18.32
N THR A 310 8.96 0.37 -18.66
CA THR A 310 9.45 -0.08 -19.97
C THR A 310 9.06 -1.53 -20.23
N CYS A 311 9.28 -2.42 -19.27
CA CYS A 311 8.88 -3.82 -19.38
C CYS A 311 7.36 -3.97 -19.50
N THR A 312 6.57 -3.16 -18.78
CA THR A 312 5.10 -3.20 -18.84
C THR A 312 4.61 -2.77 -20.22
N VAL A 313 5.16 -1.70 -20.79
CA VAL A 313 4.83 -1.26 -22.16
C VAL A 313 5.20 -2.35 -23.17
N LEU A 314 6.38 -2.94 -23.07
CA LEU A 314 6.80 -4.05 -23.95
C LEU A 314 5.88 -5.27 -23.81
N ALA A 315 5.43 -5.58 -22.59
CA ALA A 315 4.50 -6.68 -22.34
C ALA A 315 3.12 -6.42 -22.93
N LEU A 316 2.62 -5.18 -22.83
CA LEU A 316 1.37 -4.74 -23.46
C LEU A 316 1.45 -4.84 -24.98
N CYS A 317 2.52 -4.31 -25.60
CA CYS A 317 2.72 -4.39 -27.05
C CYS A 317 2.81 -5.83 -27.55
N LYS A 318 3.33 -6.75 -26.74
CA LYS A 318 3.39 -8.19 -27.04
C LYS A 318 2.14 -8.97 -26.62
N GLY A 319 1.09 -8.30 -26.16
CA GLY A 319 -0.17 -8.92 -25.78
C GLY A 319 -0.11 -9.84 -24.55
N LYS A 320 0.89 -9.69 -23.67
CA LYS A 320 1.14 -10.59 -22.53
C LYS A 320 0.38 -10.24 -21.25
N ILE A 321 -0.36 -9.13 -21.24
CA ILE A 321 -1.08 -8.64 -20.05
C ILE A 321 -2.59 -8.69 -20.24
N LEU A 322 -3.12 -8.08 -21.31
CA LEU A 322 -4.57 -7.93 -21.49
C LEU A 322 -5.26 -9.13 -22.14
N PHE A 323 -4.50 -10.02 -22.78
CA PHE A 323 -5.05 -11.20 -23.45
C PHE A 323 -4.81 -12.46 -22.62
N SER A 324 -5.89 -13.19 -22.35
CA SER A 324 -5.83 -14.53 -21.74
C SER A 324 -5.33 -15.56 -22.77
N SER A 325 -4.64 -16.60 -22.30
CA SER A 325 -4.27 -17.72 -23.17
C SER A 325 -5.50 -18.43 -23.71
N SER A 326 -5.41 -19.01 -24.92
CA SER A 326 -6.50 -19.75 -25.54
C SER A 326 -7.01 -20.90 -24.66
N GLU A 327 -6.13 -21.53 -23.87
CA GLU A 327 -6.50 -22.57 -22.90
C GLU A 327 -7.34 -22.03 -21.74
N ALA A 328 -7.05 -20.82 -21.23
CA ALA A 328 -7.85 -20.20 -20.18
C ALA A 328 -9.25 -19.86 -20.71
N VAL A 329 -9.34 -19.38 -21.95
CA VAL A 329 -10.62 -19.13 -22.64
C VAL A 329 -11.41 -20.43 -22.86
N LEU A 330 -10.73 -21.52 -23.21
CA LEU A 330 -11.36 -22.84 -23.43
C LEU A 330 -11.91 -23.43 -22.13
N ARG A 331 -11.12 -23.44 -21.05
CA ARG A 331 -11.58 -23.85 -19.71
C ARG A 331 -12.80 -23.06 -19.25
N ASP A 332 -12.80 -21.77 -19.56
CA ASP A 332 -13.92 -20.88 -19.28
C ASP A 332 -15.18 -21.27 -20.07
N SER A 333 -15.06 -21.58 -21.37
CA SER A 333 -16.20 -22.02 -22.18
C SER A 333 -16.76 -23.38 -21.78
N ASP A 334 -15.92 -24.30 -21.27
CA ASP A 334 -16.36 -25.62 -20.80
C ASP A 334 -17.07 -25.53 -19.44
N SER A 335 -16.64 -24.63 -18.54
CA SER A 335 -17.34 -24.38 -17.27
C SER A 335 -18.77 -23.87 -17.48
N HIS A 336 -19.01 -23.08 -18.54
CA HIS A 336 -20.32 -22.60 -18.95
C HIS A 336 -21.19 -23.69 -19.61
N ARG A 337 -20.59 -24.71 -20.24
CA ARG A 337 -21.33 -25.86 -20.78
C ARG A 337 -21.71 -26.85 -19.67
N GLY A 338 -20.85 -27.08 -18.69
CA GLY A 338 -21.12 -27.95 -17.54
C GLY A 338 -22.31 -27.49 -16.68
N CYS A 339 -22.49 -26.18 -16.50
CA CYS A 339 -23.67 -25.63 -15.80
C CYS A 339 -24.99 -25.75 -16.58
N LYS A 340 -24.95 -25.95 -17.90
CA LYS A 340 -26.18 -26.17 -18.70
C LYS A 340 -26.61 -27.64 -18.77
N CYS A 341 -25.73 -28.59 -18.44
CA CYS A 341 -26.04 -30.02 -18.49
C CYS A 341 -26.68 -30.59 -17.21
N TYR A 342 -26.87 -29.82 -16.14
CA TYR A 342 -27.53 -30.26 -14.91
C TYR A 342 -28.95 -29.68 -14.71
N GLN A 343 -29.58 -29.23 -15.79
CA GLN A 343 -31.02 -28.93 -15.82
C GLN A 343 -31.67 -29.65 -16.99
N ALA A 344 -31.79 -30.97 -16.87
CA ALA A 344 -32.76 -31.76 -17.63
C ALA A 344 -33.69 -32.44 -16.60
N PRO A 345 -35.02 -32.24 -16.70
CA PRO A 345 -35.96 -32.76 -15.72
C PRO A 345 -36.23 -34.25 -15.98
N VAL A 346 -36.30 -35.04 -14.91
CA VAL A 346 -37.20 -36.20 -14.80
C VAL A 346 -37.89 -36.11 -13.46
#